data_AF-A0A235F7K7-F1
#
_entry.id   AF-A0A235F7K7-F1
#
_cell.length_a   1.000
_cell.length_b   1.000
_cell.length_c   1.000
_cell.angle_alpha   90.00
_cell.angle_beta   90.00
_cell.angle_gamma   90.00
#
_symmetry.space_group_name_H-M   'P 1'
#
loop_
_entity.id
_entity.type
_entity.pdbx_description
1 polymer ?
#
loop_
_entity_poly.entity_id
_entity_poly.type
_entity_poly.pdbx_seq_one_letter_code
_entity_poly.pdbx_strand_id
1 'polypeptide(L)'
;MAVAGYFQSFYIKSFTAALIASVLLSLFHIFLKPILILLTLPVTVLSLGLFLIVINAALLKLTSWVIGSSFVIDGFGMALGAALILSIVNIIVQSVIFDNKKQKRG
;
A
#
# COMPACT_ATOMS: atom_id res chain seq x y z
N MET A 1 -4.01 32.60 -15.70
CA MET A 1 -2.74 32.32 -16.43
C MET A 1 -1.70 31.55 -15.59
N ALA A 2 -1.56 31.75 -14.26
CA ALA A 2 -0.52 31.07 -13.47
C ALA A 2 -0.77 29.59 -13.11
N VAL A 3 -2.05 29.15 -13.07
CA VAL A 3 -2.42 27.78 -12.68
C VAL A 3 -2.44 26.80 -13.86
N ALA A 4 -2.58 27.30 -15.09
CA ALA A 4 -2.62 26.46 -16.30
C ALA A 4 -1.26 25.83 -16.66
N GLY A 5 -0.15 26.35 -16.14
CA GLY A 5 1.20 25.81 -16.36
C GLY A 5 1.55 24.59 -15.49
N TYR A 6 0.83 24.37 -14.38
CA TYR A 6 1.10 23.24 -13.48
C TYR A 6 0.31 21.97 -13.83
N PHE A 7 -0.71 22.09 -14.67
CA PHE A 7 -1.57 20.96 -15.08
C PHE A 7 -1.09 20.22 -16.35
N GLN A 8 0.16 20.42 -16.78
CA GLN A 8 0.73 19.61 -17.87
C GLN A 8 1.28 18.25 -17.42
N SER A 9 1.19 17.89 -16.13
CA SER A 9 1.77 16.66 -15.56
C SER A 9 0.81 15.46 -15.44
N PHE A 10 -0.32 15.45 -16.13
CA PHE A 10 -1.22 14.28 -16.19
C PHE A 10 -1.60 13.84 -17.60
N TYR A 11 -0.78 14.17 -18.60
CA TYR A 11 -0.77 13.35 -19.80
C TYR A 11 -0.10 12.01 -19.48
N ILE A 12 -0.89 11.09 -18.91
CA ILE A 12 -0.64 9.67 -19.10
C ILE A 12 -0.58 9.51 -20.62
N LYS A 13 0.62 9.31 -21.17
CA LYS A 13 0.88 9.23 -22.61
C LYS A 13 -0.03 8.23 -23.36
N SER A 14 -0.69 7.34 -22.63
CA SER A 14 -1.79 6.49 -23.09
C SER A 14 -2.42 5.79 -21.88
N PHE A 15 -3.73 5.53 -21.88
CA PHE A 15 -4.39 4.60 -20.94
C PHE A 15 -3.58 3.29 -20.76
N THR A 16 -2.92 2.83 -21.83
CA THR A 16 -1.99 1.70 -21.84
C THR A 16 -0.83 1.83 -20.87
N ALA A 17 -0.25 3.03 -20.70
CA ALA A 17 0.89 3.26 -19.80
C ALA A 17 0.49 3.13 -18.32
N ALA A 18 -0.68 3.63 -17.94
CA ALA A 18 -1.22 3.44 -16.59
C ALA A 18 -1.53 1.95 -16.30
N LEU A 19 -1.99 1.23 -17.33
CA LEU A 19 -2.28 -0.20 -17.25
C LEU A 19 -1.00 -1.04 -17.05
N ILE A 20 0.07 -0.71 -17.78
CA ILE A 20 1.39 -1.35 -17.59
C ILE A 20 1.97 -1.00 -16.20
N ALA A 21 1.87 0.26 -15.78
CA ALA A 21 2.36 0.70 -14.48
C ALA A 21 1.65 -0.01 -13.32
N SER A 22 0.32 -0.17 -13.38
CA SER A 22 -0.45 -0.87 -12.34
C SER A 22 -0.12 -2.37 -12.29
N VAL A 23 0.13 -3.01 -13.43
CA VAL A 23 0.57 -4.40 -13.51
C VAL A 23 1.95 -4.58 -12.89
N LEU A 24 2.93 -3.74 -13.24
CA LEU A 24 4.28 -3.80 -12.67
C LEU A 24 4.28 -3.51 -11.16
N LEU A 25 3.52 -2.50 -10.74
CA LEU A 25 3.39 -2.16 -9.33
C LEU A 25 2.71 -3.28 -8.53
N SER A 26 1.67 -3.90 -9.07
CA SER A 26 1.02 -5.08 -8.47
C SER A 26 2.01 -6.24 -8.33
N LEU A 27 2.78 -6.51 -9.38
CA LEU A 27 3.80 -7.56 -9.38
C LEU A 27 4.87 -7.29 -8.32
N PHE A 28 5.37 -6.06 -8.24
CA PHE A 28 6.29 -5.65 -7.20
C PHE A 28 5.67 -5.80 -5.81
N HIS A 29 4.42 -5.41 -5.58
CA HIS A 29 3.79 -5.59 -4.28
C HIS A 29 3.70 -7.09 -3.89
N ILE A 30 3.34 -7.95 -4.84
CA ILE A 30 3.21 -9.40 -4.64
C ILE A 30 4.56 -10.05 -4.32
N PHE A 31 5.67 -9.56 -4.87
CA PHE A 31 7.01 -10.12 -4.61
C PHE A 31 7.78 -9.40 -3.49
N LEU A 32 7.77 -8.06 -3.45
CA LEU A 32 8.46 -7.25 -2.42
C LEU A 32 7.98 -7.63 -1.03
N LYS A 33 6.66 -7.75 -0.84
CA LYS A 33 6.09 -8.03 0.49
C LYS A 33 6.59 -9.37 1.07
N PRO A 34 6.48 -10.54 0.40
CA PRO A 34 7.01 -11.78 0.94
C PRO A 34 8.52 -11.78 1.08
N ILE A 35 9.27 -11.12 0.19
CA ILE A 35 10.73 -11.01 0.32
C ILE A 35 11.11 -10.23 1.57
N LEU A 36 10.47 -9.07 1.81
CA LEU A 36 10.69 -8.26 3.00
C LEU A 36 10.31 -9.05 4.25
N ILE A 37 9.16 -9.74 4.24
CA ILE A 37 8.72 -10.56 5.39
C ILE A 37 9.68 -11.72 5.64
N LEU A 38 10.17 -12.39 4.60
CA LEU A 38 11.10 -13.52 4.76
C LEU A 38 12.43 -13.06 5.36
N LEU A 39 12.98 -11.96 4.86
CA LEU A 39 14.23 -11.37 5.36
C LEU A 39 14.07 -10.87 6.79
N THR A 40 12.91 -10.32 7.11
CA THR A 40 12.63 -9.72 8.42
C THR A 40 11.91 -10.68 9.35
N LEU A 41 11.69 -11.93 8.93
CA LEU A 41 10.97 -12.96 9.67
C LEU A 41 11.47 -13.14 11.10
N PRO A 42 12.79 -13.31 11.37
CA PRO A 42 13.28 -13.46 12.75
C PRO A 42 12.96 -12.23 13.60
N VAL A 43 13.17 -11.02 13.07
CA VAL A 43 12.84 -9.76 13.76
C VAL A 43 11.32 -9.60 13.94
N THR A 44 10.54 -10.04 12.96
CA THR A 44 9.07 -10.00 12.99
C THR A 44 8.53 -10.91 14.08
N VAL A 45 9.09 -12.12 14.21
CA VAL A 45 8.71 -13.04 15.30
C VAL A 45 9.15 -12.49 16.65
N LEU A 46 10.38 -11.97 16.77
CA LEU A 46 10.89 -11.35 17.99
C LEU A 46 10.09 -10.11 18.43
N SER A 47 9.54 -9.35 17.48
CA SER A 47 8.70 -8.18 17.71
C SER A 47 7.19 -8.49 17.77
N LEU A 48 6.80 -9.76 17.82
CA LEU A 48 5.41 -10.21 17.85
C LEU A 48 4.55 -9.67 16.69
N GLY A 49 5.16 -9.42 15.54
CA GLY A 49 4.48 -8.89 14.36
C GLY A 49 4.39 -7.37 14.29
N LEU A 50 4.90 -6.61 15.27
CA LEU A 50 4.96 -5.14 15.19
C LEU A 50 5.76 -4.67 13.96
N PHE A 51 6.79 -5.42 13.58
CA PHE A 51 7.57 -5.12 12.40
C PHE A 51 6.76 -5.24 11.08
N LEU A 52 5.63 -5.95 11.06
CA LEU A 52 4.75 -5.96 9.88
C LEU A 52 4.18 -4.57 9.58
N ILE A 53 3.94 -3.75 10.61
CA ILE A 53 3.47 -2.36 10.43
C ILE A 53 4.56 -1.54 9.72
N VAL A 54 5.82 -1.76 10.09
CA VAL A 54 7.00 -1.13 9.45
C VAL A 54 7.12 -1.55 7.98
N ILE A 55 6.91 -2.84 7.67
CA ILE A 55 6.90 -3.34 6.29
C ILE A 55 5.77 -2.71 5.48
N ASN A 56 4.56 -2.65 6.05
CA ASN A 56 3.41 -2.02 5.39
C ASN A 56 3.65 -0.52 5.16
N ALA A 57 4.28 0.18 6.12
CA ALA A 57 4.69 1.57 5.97
C ALA A 57 5.73 1.77 4.86
N ALA A 58 6.73 0.89 4.80
CA ALA A 58 7.74 0.91 3.73
C ALA A 58 7.08 0.68 2.36
N LEU A 59 6.15 -0.26 2.25
CA LEU A 59 5.39 -0.50 1.02
C LEU A 59 4.50 0.70 0.65
N LEU A 60 3.80 1.31 1.61
CA LEU A 60 3.03 2.53 1.39
C LEU A 60 3.90 3.67 0.86
N LYS A 61 5.10 3.84 1.43
CA LYS A 61 6.06 4.86 0.97
C LYS A 61 6.61 4.56 -0.42
N LEU A 62 6.88 3.29 -0.74
CA LEU A 62 7.26 2.85 -2.09
C LEU A 62 6.13 3.09 -3.09
N THR A 63 4.90 2.73 -2.74
CA THR A 63 3.73 2.99 -3.57
C THR A 63 3.52 4.48 -3.80
N SER A 64 3.73 5.32 -2.77
CA SER A 64 3.71 6.77 -2.91
C SER A 64 4.76 7.27 -3.90
N TRP A 65 5.97 6.70 -3.88
CA TRP A 65 7.01 7.03 -4.85
C TRP A 65 6.66 6.59 -6.28
N VAL A 66 6.08 5.39 -6.46
CA VAL A 66 5.72 4.87 -7.79
C VAL A 66 4.51 5.58 -8.38
N ILE A 67 3.49 5.89 -7.58
CA ILE A 67 2.28 6.59 -8.01
C ILE A 67 2.54 8.09 -8.19
N GLY A 68 3.54 8.64 -7.49
CA GLY A 68 3.94 10.04 -7.60
C GLY A 68 2.85 10.99 -7.09
N SER A 69 2.49 11.98 -7.91
CA SER A 69 1.63 13.10 -7.51
C SER A 69 0.21 12.72 -7.07
N SER A 70 -0.30 11.53 -7.44
CA SER A 70 -1.64 11.10 -7.02
C SER A 70 -1.70 10.56 -5.59
N PHE A 71 -0.56 10.18 -4.99
CA PHE A 71 -0.51 9.60 -3.65
C PHE A 71 0.81 9.96 -2.96
N VAL A 72 0.81 11.04 -2.19
CA VAL A 72 1.99 11.54 -1.50
C VAL A 72 1.89 11.23 -0.01
N ILE A 73 2.90 10.56 0.53
CA ILE A 73 3.08 10.34 1.96
C ILE A 73 4.34 11.08 2.40
N ASP A 74 4.22 12.07 3.27
CA ASP A 74 5.37 12.88 3.70
C ASP A 74 6.15 12.21 4.85
N GLY A 75 7.37 11.79 4.53
CA GLY A 75 8.26 11.13 5.48
C GLY A 75 7.83 9.73 5.92
N PHE A 76 8.66 9.11 6.76
CA PHE A 76 8.44 7.75 7.24
C PHE A 76 7.42 7.70 8.41
N GLY A 77 7.37 8.73 9.24
CA GLY A 77 6.41 8.82 10.36
C GLY A 77 4.96 8.81 9.90
N MET A 78 4.62 9.57 8.85
CA MET A 78 3.28 9.51 8.25
C MET A 78 2.99 8.16 7.62
N ALA A 79 3.99 7.52 6.98
CA ALA A 79 3.84 6.18 6.43
C ALA A 79 3.52 5.14 7.50
N LEU A 80 4.18 5.24 8.67
CA LEU A 80 3.92 4.40 9.84
C LEU A 80 2.50 4.62 10.39
N GLY A 81 2.07 5.87 10.56
CA GLY A 81 0.72 6.21 11.00
C GLY A 81 -0.34 5.70 10.02
N ALA A 82 -0.13 5.91 8.72
CA ALA A 82 -1.01 5.41 7.66
C ALA A 82 -1.07 3.87 7.65
N ALA A 83 0.05 3.18 7.83
CA ALA A 83 0.11 1.73 7.91
C ALA A 83 -0.66 1.19 9.13
N LEU A 84 -0.56 1.89 10.26
CA LEU A 84 -1.29 1.55 11.49
C LEU A 84 -2.80 1.68 11.28
N ILE A 85 -3.26 2.82 10.76
CA ILE A 85 -4.68 3.06 10.43
C ILE A 85 -5.17 2.01 9.43
N LEU A 86 -4.39 1.77 8.35
CA LEU A 86 -4.73 0.77 7.34
C LEU A 86 -4.89 -0.62 7.95
N SER A 87 -4.03 -1.00 8.89
CA SER A 87 -4.09 -2.29 9.57
C SER A 87 -5.38 -2.43 10.39
N ILE A 88 -5.77 -1.37 11.12
CA ILE A 88 -7.02 -1.35 11.90
C ILE A 88 -8.24 -1.42 10.99
N VAL A 89 -8.28 -0.60 9.93
CA VAL A 89 -9.38 -0.61 8.94
C VAL A 89 -9.50 -1.99 8.33
N ASN A 90 -8.38 -2.63 7.99
CA ASN A 90 -8.39 -3.95 7.38
C ASN A 90 -8.93 -5.03 8.34
N ILE A 91 -8.70 -4.92 9.64
CA ILE A 91 -9.32 -5.80 10.65
C ILE A 91 -10.84 -5.63 10.66
N ILE A 92 -11.33 -4.38 10.69
CA ILE A 92 -12.76 -4.07 10.71
C ILE A 92 -13.45 -4.54 9.43
N VAL A 93 -12.86 -4.25 8.26
CA VAL A 93 -13.38 -4.66 6.96
C VAL A 93 -13.45 -6.17 6.87
N GLN A 94 -12.39 -6.87 7.27
CA GLN A 94 -12.39 -8.32 7.32
C GLN A 94 -13.46 -8.85 8.27
N SER A 95 -13.59 -8.31 9.48
CA SER A 95 -14.61 -8.79 10.42
C SER A 95 -16.03 -8.67 9.84
N VAL A 96 -16.35 -7.54 9.18
CA VAL A 96 -17.66 -7.34 8.54
C VAL A 96 -17.89 -8.29 7.36
N ILE A 97 -16.86 -8.52 6.53
CA ILE A 97 -16.94 -9.44 5.38
C ILE A 97 -17.08 -10.90 5.84
N PHE A 98 -16.33 -11.30 6.86
CA PHE A 98 -16.34 -12.68 7.37
C PHE A 98 -17.63 -13.00 8.16
N ASP A 99 -18.23 -12.02 8.82
CA ASP A 99 -19.53 -12.18 9.49
C ASP A 99 -20.64 -12.53 8.48
N ASN A 100 -20.65 -11.87 7.33
CA ASN A 100 -21.60 -12.13 6.25
C ASN A 100 -21.45 -13.54 5.61
N LYS A 101 -20.24 -14.14 5.65
CA LYS A 101 -20.00 -15.50 5.13
C LYS A 101 -20.53 -16.60 6.06
N LYS A 102 -20.69 -16.34 7.36
CA LYS A 102 -21.23 -17.34 8.32
C LYS A 102 -22.72 -17.56 8.16
N GLN A 103 -23.46 -16.56 7.66
CA GLN A 103 -24.93 -16.61 7.54
C GLN A 103 -25.46 -17.37 6.32
N LYS A 104 -24.63 -17.60 5.29
CA LYS A 104 -25.01 -18.35 4.06
C LYS A 104 -24.69 -19.86 4.10
N ARG A 105 -24.21 -20.39 5.23
CA ARG A 105 -23.86 -21.82 5.38
C ARG A 105 -24.58 -22.50 6.56
N GLY A 106 -25.53 -21.81 7.20
CA GLY A 106 -26.38 -22.33 8.27
C GLY A 106 -27.83 -22.39 7.82
#